data_AF-A0AAV5KR46-F1
#
_entry.id   AF-A0AAV5KR46-F1
#
_cell.length_a   1.000
_cell.length_b   1.000
_cell.length_c   1.000
_cell.angle_alpha   90.00
_cell.angle_beta   90.00
_cell.angle_gamma   90.00
#
_symmetry.space_group_name_H-M   'P 1'
#
loop_
_entity.id
_entity.type
_entity.pdbx_description
1 polymer ?
#
loop_
_entity_poly.entity_id
_entity_poly.type
_entity_poly.pdbx_seq_one_letter_code
_entity_poly.pdbx_strand_id
1 'polypeptide(L)'
;MDDDGDMAEMYLTEKKSRMESSCYGDQSVMGFRSNDGLSASAPVSPVSSPPDSRRLEKSLSIARSRLDSMRSSESATDSIEELEMLLEAYFVVIDSTLNKLTSLKEYIDDTEDFINIQLDNVRNQLIQFELLLTTATFVVAIFGVVAGIFGMNFDIPLFDDAGAFKWVLLITGICGITIFSAFVWFFKYRRLMPL
;
A
#
# COMPACT_ATOMS: atom_id res chain seq x y z
N MET A 1 42.23 8.09 5.81
CA MET A 1 41.06 8.50 5.02
C MET A 1 41.10 7.64 3.79
N ASP A 2 40.39 6.51 3.81
CA ASP A 2 40.27 5.56 2.68
C ASP A 2 39.09 4.60 2.95
N ASP A 3 37.93 5.17 3.32
CA ASP A 3 36.73 4.43 3.76
C ASP A 3 35.52 4.70 2.83
N ASP A 4 35.80 4.96 1.55
CA ASP A 4 34.78 5.18 0.52
C ASP A 4 34.67 3.97 -0.45
N GLY A 5 35.62 3.03 -0.39
CA GLY A 5 35.67 1.84 -1.25
C GLY A 5 34.64 0.77 -0.87
N ASP A 6 34.45 0.53 0.42
CA ASP A 6 33.56 -0.51 0.94
C ASP A 6 32.08 -0.12 0.83
N MET A 7 31.79 1.18 0.62
CA MET A 7 30.44 1.70 0.48
C MET A 7 29.83 1.37 -0.89
N ALA A 8 30.66 1.18 -1.93
CA ALA A 8 30.23 0.84 -3.28
C ALA A 8 29.83 -0.65 -3.44
N GLU A 9 30.20 -1.51 -2.51
CA GLU A 9 29.88 -2.95 -2.54
C GLU A 9 28.45 -3.28 -2.05
N MET A 10 27.73 -2.31 -1.47
CA MET A 10 26.39 -2.51 -0.90
C MET A 10 25.21 -2.37 -1.89
N TYR A 11 25.47 -2.15 -3.18
CA TYR A 11 24.42 -2.11 -4.22
C TYR A 11 23.92 -3.52 -4.56
N LEU A 12 23.08 -4.07 -3.67
CA LEU A 12 22.53 -5.42 -3.77
C LEU A 12 21.54 -5.61 -4.94
N THR A 13 20.94 -4.52 -5.44
CA THR A 13 19.93 -4.55 -6.50
C THR A 13 20.51 -5.00 -7.85
N GLU A 14 21.71 -4.53 -8.22
CA GLU A 14 22.39 -4.96 -9.45
C GLU A 14 22.95 -6.38 -9.33
N LYS A 15 23.48 -6.75 -8.16
CA LYS A 15 24.07 -8.08 -7.92
C LYS A 15 23.00 -9.18 -7.97
N LYS A 16 21.78 -8.89 -7.49
CA LYS A 16 20.62 -9.79 -7.61
C LYS A 16 20.16 -9.95 -9.06
N SER A 17 20.06 -8.85 -9.82
CA SER A 17 19.66 -8.89 -11.24
C SER A 17 20.64 -9.71 -12.11
N ARG A 18 21.95 -9.58 -11.87
CA ARG A 18 22.96 -10.41 -12.56
C ARG A 18 22.87 -11.89 -12.21
N MET A 19 22.55 -12.22 -10.95
CA MET A 19 22.40 -13.62 -10.53
C MET A 19 21.11 -14.24 -11.10
N GLU A 20 20.01 -13.49 -11.15
CA GLU A 20 18.75 -13.93 -11.76
C GLU A 20 18.87 -14.14 -13.28
N SER A 21 19.66 -13.32 -13.98
CA SER A 21 19.95 -13.51 -15.41
C SER A 21 20.82 -14.73 -15.70
N SER A 22 21.63 -15.20 -14.74
CA SER A 22 22.49 -16.38 -14.90
C SER A 22 21.77 -17.70 -14.61
N CYS A 23 20.70 -17.68 -13.82
CA CYS A 23 19.96 -18.88 -13.42
C CYS A 23 18.91 -19.32 -14.45
N TYR A 24 18.57 -18.45 -15.42
CA TYR A 24 17.60 -18.71 -16.49
C TYR A 24 18.21 -19.20 -17.81
N GLY A 25 19.55 -19.34 -17.87
CA GLY A 25 20.27 -19.59 -19.12
C GLY A 25 20.53 -21.04 -19.51
N ASP A 26 20.29 -22.03 -18.65
CA ASP A 26 20.70 -23.41 -18.95
C ASP A 26 19.79 -24.47 -18.35
N GLN A 27 18.68 -24.78 -19.03
CA GLN A 27 18.17 -26.16 -19.05
C GLN A 27 17.28 -26.43 -20.26
N SER A 28 17.91 -27.03 -21.27
CA SER A 28 17.25 -27.60 -22.44
C SER A 28 16.85 -29.07 -22.20
N VAL A 29 15.58 -29.38 -22.50
CA VAL A 29 15.04 -30.64 -23.08
C VAL A 29 14.63 -31.82 -22.16
N MET A 30 13.37 -32.25 -22.37
CA MET A 30 12.69 -33.55 -22.08
C MET A 30 12.33 -33.86 -20.60
N GLY A 31 11.11 -34.26 -20.22
CA GLY A 31 9.88 -34.56 -20.97
C GLY A 31 8.78 -35.13 -20.05
N PHE A 32 7.57 -35.22 -20.63
CA PHE A 32 6.36 -35.94 -20.22
C PHE A 32 5.30 -35.30 -19.30
N ARG A 33 4.06 -35.50 -19.76
CA ARG A 33 2.77 -34.85 -19.48
C ARG A 33 2.04 -35.59 -18.35
N SER A 34 1.16 -34.91 -17.61
CA SER A 34 -0.32 -35.11 -17.69
C SER A 34 -1.11 -34.32 -16.63
N ASN A 35 -2.18 -33.70 -17.13
CA ASN A 35 -3.51 -33.44 -16.56
C ASN A 35 -3.79 -32.36 -15.47
N ASP A 36 -4.58 -31.38 -15.94
CA ASP A 36 -5.81 -30.81 -15.39
C ASP A 36 -5.82 -29.96 -14.11
N GLY A 37 -6.28 -28.71 -14.28
CA GLY A 37 -7.49 -28.26 -13.58
C GLY A 37 -7.33 -27.24 -12.45
N LEU A 38 -7.37 -25.96 -12.84
CA LEU A 38 -8.03 -24.82 -12.20
C LEU A 38 -8.38 -24.83 -10.67
N SER A 39 -7.92 -23.75 -10.01
CA SER A 39 -8.57 -22.96 -8.93
C SER A 39 -8.31 -23.23 -7.44
N ALA A 40 -8.21 -22.07 -6.74
CA ALA A 40 -8.42 -21.78 -5.32
C ALA A 40 -7.31 -22.16 -4.32
N SER A 41 -6.48 -21.17 -3.95
CA SER A 41 -5.56 -21.25 -2.81
C SER A 41 -5.94 -20.27 -1.72
N ALA A 42 -6.72 -20.75 -0.76
CA ALA A 42 -6.66 -20.46 0.67
C ALA A 42 -7.20 -21.70 1.40
N PRO A 43 -6.91 -22.00 2.68
CA PRO A 43 -6.06 -21.33 3.67
C PRO A 43 -5.08 -22.30 4.40
N VAL A 44 -4.15 -21.83 5.23
CA VAL A 44 -3.66 -22.65 6.37
C VAL A 44 -3.13 -21.80 7.52
N SER A 45 -3.83 -21.89 8.65
CA SER A 45 -3.37 -21.59 9.99
C SER A 45 -2.33 -22.63 10.45
N PRO A 46 -1.27 -22.26 11.20
CA PRO A 46 -0.46 -23.25 11.89
C PRO A 46 -1.10 -23.56 13.24
N VAL A 47 -1.80 -24.69 13.32
CA VAL A 47 -1.93 -25.45 14.56
C VAL A 47 -0.56 -26.08 14.82
N SER A 48 0.11 -25.65 15.88
CA SER A 48 1.29 -26.33 16.41
C SER A 48 0.90 -27.07 17.68
N SER A 49 1.08 -28.38 17.65
CA SER A 49 0.93 -29.31 18.77
C SER A 49 1.85 -28.97 19.96
N PRO A 50 1.51 -29.38 21.21
CA PRO A 50 2.32 -29.11 22.39
C PRO A 50 3.54 -30.05 22.45
N PRO A 51 4.70 -29.63 23.02
CA PRO A 51 5.85 -30.51 23.16
C PRO A 51 5.83 -31.31 24.48
N ASP A 52 6.22 -32.56 24.35
CA ASP A 52 6.38 -33.55 25.40
C ASP A 52 7.43 -33.20 26.46
N SER A 53 7.11 -33.67 27.67
CA SER A 53 7.89 -33.79 28.90
C SER A 53 9.42 -33.79 28.76
N ARG A 54 10.07 -32.80 29.39
CA ARG A 54 11.50 -32.86 29.72
C ARG A 54 11.67 -33.01 31.23
N ARG A 55 11.89 -34.26 31.61
CA ARG A 55 12.35 -34.80 32.89
C ARG A 55 13.47 -33.95 33.50
N LEU A 56 13.19 -33.23 34.59
CA LEU A 56 14.20 -32.59 35.44
C LEU A 56 14.32 -33.40 36.73
N GLU A 57 15.41 -34.14 36.87
CA GLU A 57 15.83 -34.69 38.15
C GLU A 57 16.16 -33.55 39.11
N LYS A 58 15.49 -33.49 40.26
CA LYS A 58 15.91 -32.67 41.40
C LYS A 58 16.01 -33.58 42.62
N SER A 59 17.15 -34.23 42.72
CA SER A 59 17.63 -34.88 43.94
C SER A 59 18.06 -33.79 44.94
N LEU A 60 17.26 -33.57 45.97
CA LEU A 60 17.74 -32.96 47.21
C LEU A 60 16.95 -33.52 48.39
N SER A 61 17.55 -34.51 49.03
CA SER A 61 17.13 -35.03 50.32
C SER A 61 17.38 -34.01 51.41
N ILE A 62 16.34 -33.60 52.14
CA ILE A 62 16.48 -33.09 53.51
C ILE A 62 15.54 -33.88 54.41
N ALA A 63 16.16 -34.70 55.26
CA ALA A 63 15.52 -35.41 56.34
C ALA A 63 14.75 -34.44 57.25
N ARG A 64 13.45 -34.69 57.46
CA ARG A 64 12.78 -34.26 58.69
C ARG A 64 11.84 -35.35 59.19
N SER A 65 12.32 -36.04 60.20
CA SER A 65 11.62 -37.06 60.97
C SER A 65 10.47 -36.47 61.78
N ARG A 66 9.35 -37.19 61.82
CA ARG A 66 8.32 -37.24 62.89
C ARG A 66 7.61 -35.91 63.21
N LEU A 67 6.41 -35.74 62.66
CA LEU A 67 5.24 -35.42 63.49
C LEU A 67 3.94 -35.77 62.73
N ASP A 68 3.18 -36.69 63.31
CA ASP A 68 1.87 -37.19 62.86
C ASP A 68 0.76 -36.15 63.07
N SER A 69 0.98 -34.91 62.61
CA SER A 69 -0.01 -33.81 62.71
C SER A 69 0.11 -32.75 61.59
N MET A 70 0.93 -32.95 60.56
CA MET A 70 1.11 -31.99 59.44
C MET A 70 0.46 -32.43 58.12
N ARG A 71 -0.32 -33.51 58.13
CA ARG A 71 -0.86 -34.13 56.91
C ARG A 71 -1.95 -33.30 56.22
N SER A 72 -2.48 -32.27 56.91
CA SER A 72 -3.41 -31.29 56.32
C SER A 72 -2.71 -30.06 55.73
N SER A 73 -1.41 -29.85 56.01
CA SER A 73 -0.66 -28.69 55.51
C SER A 73 0.10 -29.00 54.22
N GLU A 74 0.61 -30.23 54.03
CA GLU A 74 1.21 -30.68 52.76
C GLU A 74 0.17 -30.69 51.62
N SER A 75 -1.05 -31.16 51.89
CA SER A 75 -2.14 -31.10 50.90
C SER A 75 -2.52 -29.68 50.53
N ALA A 76 -2.36 -28.73 51.46
CA ALA A 76 -2.63 -27.31 51.22
C ALA A 76 -1.51 -26.64 50.42
N THR A 77 -0.25 -27.05 50.60
CA THR A 77 0.88 -26.54 49.79
C THR A 77 0.87 -27.11 48.37
N ASP A 78 0.54 -28.40 48.21
CA ASP A 78 0.44 -29.03 46.87
C ASP A 78 -0.68 -28.37 46.05
N SER A 79 -1.82 -28.07 46.68
CA SER A 79 -2.93 -27.37 46.00
C SER A 79 -2.64 -25.89 45.71
N ILE A 80 -1.73 -25.25 46.44
CA ILE A 80 -1.24 -23.89 46.11
C ILE A 80 -0.27 -23.94 44.91
N GLU A 81 0.61 -24.92 44.85
CA GLU A 81 1.58 -25.08 43.76
C GLU A 81 0.89 -25.43 42.42
N GLU A 82 -0.16 -26.27 42.45
CA GLU A 82 -1.02 -26.51 41.28
C GLU A 82 -1.72 -25.23 40.78
N LEU A 83 -2.20 -24.38 41.70
CA LEU A 83 -2.82 -23.09 41.35
C LEU A 83 -1.80 -22.11 40.75
N GLU A 84 -0.57 -22.10 41.25
CA GLU A 84 0.51 -21.26 40.74
C GLU A 84 0.90 -21.65 39.32
N MET A 85 1.06 -22.95 39.02
CA MET A 85 1.33 -23.43 37.66
C MET A 85 0.22 -23.07 36.67
N LEU A 86 -1.04 -23.13 37.10
CA LEU A 86 -2.20 -22.74 36.29
C LEU A 86 -2.21 -21.23 36.02
N LEU A 87 -1.93 -20.44 37.05
CA LEU A 87 -1.87 -18.99 36.98
C LEU A 87 -0.73 -18.52 36.09
N GLU A 88 0.45 -19.14 36.18
CA GLU A 88 1.58 -18.84 35.30
C GLU A 88 1.29 -19.20 33.84
N ALA A 89 0.67 -20.35 33.59
CA ALA A 89 0.20 -20.71 32.25
C ALA A 89 -0.81 -19.68 31.70
N TYR A 90 -1.73 -19.18 32.54
CA TYR A 90 -2.66 -18.12 32.17
C TYR A 90 -1.96 -16.80 31.87
N PHE A 91 -0.97 -16.39 32.67
CA PHE A 91 -0.21 -15.18 32.41
C PHE A 91 0.56 -15.24 31.09
N VAL A 92 1.20 -16.37 30.78
CA VAL A 92 1.87 -16.58 29.49
C VAL A 92 0.87 -16.47 28.32
N VAL A 93 -0.34 -17.04 28.47
CA VAL A 93 -1.39 -16.94 27.45
C VAL A 93 -1.91 -15.51 27.30
N ILE A 94 -2.10 -14.78 28.40
CA ILE A 94 -2.53 -13.38 28.38
C ILE A 94 -1.50 -12.51 27.68
N ASP A 95 -0.22 -12.62 28.01
CA ASP A 95 0.86 -11.86 27.38
C ASP A 95 0.98 -12.18 25.89
N SER A 96 0.91 -13.46 25.52
CA SER A 96 0.88 -13.87 24.11
C SER A 96 -0.30 -13.25 23.36
N THR A 97 -1.47 -13.20 24.01
CA THR A 97 -2.68 -12.63 23.43
C THR A 97 -2.57 -11.11 23.28
N LEU A 98 -2.04 -10.41 24.29
CA LEU A 98 -1.77 -8.97 24.23
C LEU A 98 -0.79 -8.62 23.12
N ASN A 99 0.26 -9.42 22.94
CA ASN A 99 1.25 -9.17 21.88
C ASN A 99 0.64 -9.35 20.48
N LYS A 100 -0.23 -10.35 20.31
CA LYS A 100 -1.00 -10.55 19.07
C LYS A 100 -1.98 -9.40 18.82
N LEU A 101 -2.70 -8.93 19.84
CA LEU A 101 -3.61 -7.79 19.73
C LEU A 101 -2.87 -6.51 19.38
N THR A 102 -1.69 -6.29 19.97
CA THR A 102 -0.84 -5.13 19.66
C THR A 102 -0.38 -5.16 18.21
N SER A 103 0.09 -6.33 17.74
CA SER A 103 0.49 -6.52 16.34
C SER A 103 -0.68 -6.32 15.36
N LEU A 104 -1.87 -6.81 15.73
CA LEU A 104 -3.08 -6.62 14.91
C LEU A 104 -3.51 -5.14 14.87
N LYS A 105 -3.37 -4.43 15.98
CA LYS A 105 -3.67 -3.00 16.05
C LYS A 105 -2.71 -2.19 15.17
N GLU A 106 -1.41 -2.52 15.18
CA GLU A 106 -0.42 -1.93 14.25
C GLU A 106 -0.76 -2.23 12.79
N TYR A 107 -1.14 -3.47 12.47
CA TYR A 107 -1.58 -3.83 11.11
C TYR A 107 -2.82 -3.05 10.63
N ILE A 108 -3.77 -2.79 11.53
CA ILE A 108 -4.95 -1.97 11.21
C ILE A 108 -4.53 -0.52 10.96
N ASP A 109 -3.64 0.03 11.79
CA ASP A 109 -3.10 1.39 11.66
C ASP A 109 -2.36 1.57 10.32
N ASP A 110 -1.48 0.62 9.97
CA ASP A 110 -0.78 0.58 8.69
C ASP A 110 -1.75 0.55 7.50
N THR A 111 -2.85 -0.20 7.64
CA THR A 111 -3.89 -0.28 6.62
C THR A 111 -4.69 1.02 6.51
N GLU A 112 -4.97 1.69 7.63
CA GLU A 112 -5.63 2.99 7.66
C GLU A 112 -4.77 4.05 6.96
N ASP A 113 -3.48 4.10 7.26
CA ASP A 113 -2.52 4.99 6.61
C ASP A 113 -2.41 4.71 5.11
N PHE A 114 -2.38 3.43 4.70
CA PHE A 114 -2.40 3.05 3.30
C PHE A 114 -3.66 3.56 2.59
N ILE A 115 -4.84 3.37 3.20
CA ILE A 115 -6.10 3.85 2.66
C ILE A 115 -6.11 5.38 2.58
N ASN A 116 -5.59 6.07 3.59
CA ASN A 116 -5.51 7.53 3.61
C ASN A 116 -4.65 8.06 2.46
N ILE A 117 -3.46 7.48 2.24
CA ILE A 117 -2.58 7.83 1.11
C ILE A 117 -3.27 7.57 -0.22
N GLN A 118 -3.95 6.43 -0.37
CA GLN A 118 -4.65 6.09 -1.60
C GLN A 118 -5.83 7.04 -1.87
N LEU A 119 -6.57 7.39 -0.84
CA LEU A 119 -7.71 8.28 -0.94
C LEU A 119 -7.26 9.70 -1.29
N ASP A 120 -6.16 10.18 -0.71
CA ASP A 120 -5.57 11.46 -1.06
C ASP A 120 -5.05 11.49 -2.50
N ASN A 121 -4.47 10.39 -2.99
CA ASN A 121 -4.09 10.28 -4.40
C ASN A 121 -5.33 10.37 -5.33
N VAL A 122 -6.41 9.65 -5.00
CA VAL A 122 -7.67 9.71 -5.78
C VAL A 122 -8.27 11.12 -5.74
N ARG A 123 -8.30 11.78 -4.58
CA ARG A 123 -8.74 13.19 -4.47
C ARG A 123 -7.89 14.11 -5.33
N ASN A 124 -6.57 13.95 -5.32
CA ASN A 124 -5.66 14.75 -6.13
C ASN A 124 -5.92 14.54 -7.64
N GLN A 125 -6.18 13.30 -8.07
CA GLN A 125 -6.59 13.03 -9.45
C GLN A 125 -7.93 13.69 -9.81
N LEU A 126 -8.90 13.66 -8.89
CA LEU A 126 -10.20 14.30 -9.10
C LEU A 126 -10.06 15.81 -9.25
N ILE A 127 -9.30 16.48 -8.38
CA ILE A 127 -9.01 17.92 -8.48
C ILE A 127 -8.32 18.24 -9.80
N GLN A 128 -7.38 17.41 -10.23
CA GLN A 128 -6.70 17.60 -11.51
C GLN A 128 -7.67 17.50 -12.69
N PHE A 129 -8.57 16.51 -12.67
CA PHE A 129 -9.59 16.34 -13.70
C PHE A 129 -10.59 17.49 -13.73
N GLU A 130 -11.02 17.96 -12.56
CA GLU A 130 -11.91 19.11 -12.41
C GLU A 130 -11.29 20.39 -12.98
N LEU A 131 -10.01 20.65 -12.68
CA LEU A 131 -9.27 21.79 -13.24
C LEU A 131 -9.14 21.69 -14.76
N LEU A 132 -8.91 20.49 -15.29
CA LEU A 132 -8.86 20.25 -16.73
C LEU A 132 -10.21 20.57 -17.38
N LEU A 133 -11.30 20.00 -16.86
CA LEU A 133 -12.64 20.22 -17.38
C LEU A 133 -13.06 21.69 -17.32
N THR A 134 -12.84 22.34 -16.17
CA THR A 134 -13.18 23.76 -15.97
C THR A 134 -12.44 24.67 -16.95
N THR A 135 -11.18 24.35 -17.24
CA THR A 135 -10.44 25.16 -18.22
C THR A 135 -10.85 24.85 -19.65
N ALA A 136 -11.15 23.59 -19.98
CA ALA A 136 -11.67 23.22 -21.29
C ALA A 136 -13.01 23.93 -21.57
N THR A 137 -13.92 23.96 -20.60
CA THR A 137 -15.20 24.69 -20.73
C THR A 137 -15.00 26.20 -20.80
N PHE A 138 -14.01 26.76 -20.10
CA PHE A 138 -13.64 28.17 -20.24
C PHE A 138 -13.20 28.52 -21.67
N VAL A 139 -12.36 27.69 -22.30
CA VAL A 139 -11.97 27.88 -23.72
C VAL A 139 -13.19 27.81 -24.64
N VAL A 140 -14.07 26.81 -24.45
CA VAL A 140 -15.31 26.68 -25.21
C VAL A 140 -16.23 27.89 -25.03
N ALA A 141 -16.31 28.45 -23.82
CA ALA A 141 -17.11 29.63 -23.54
C ALA A 141 -16.64 30.85 -24.34
N ILE A 142 -15.33 31.06 -24.50
CA ILE A 142 -14.79 32.16 -25.32
C ILE A 142 -15.24 32.03 -26.78
N PHE A 143 -15.17 30.82 -27.35
CA PHE A 143 -15.70 30.56 -28.69
C PHE A 143 -17.22 30.75 -28.77
N GLY A 144 -17.94 30.35 -27.71
CA GLY A 144 -19.37 30.54 -27.58
C GLY A 144 -19.79 32.01 -27.58
N VAL A 145 -19.02 32.89 -26.95
CA VAL A 145 -19.27 34.35 -26.98
C VAL A 145 -19.16 34.88 -28.41
N VAL A 146 -18.11 34.49 -29.15
CA VAL A 146 -17.94 34.89 -30.55
C VAL A 146 -19.11 34.37 -31.39
N ALA A 147 -19.45 33.08 -31.28
CA ALA A 147 -20.59 32.49 -31.96
C ALA A 147 -21.92 33.19 -31.62
N GLY A 148 -22.12 33.58 -30.36
CA GLY A 148 -23.31 34.29 -29.90
C GLY A 148 -23.45 35.69 -30.49
N ILE A 149 -22.36 36.45 -30.57
CA ILE A 149 -22.35 37.79 -31.19
C ILE A 149 -22.73 37.69 -32.68
N PHE A 150 -22.20 36.70 -33.39
CA PHE A 150 -22.51 36.49 -34.81
C PHE A 150 -23.84 35.79 -35.08
N GLY A 151 -24.39 35.06 -34.10
CA GLY A 151 -25.71 34.41 -34.19
C GLY A 151 -26.87 35.33 -33.86
N MET A 152 -26.61 36.59 -33.52
CA MET A 152 -27.60 37.57 -33.11
C MET A 152 -28.31 38.21 -34.32
N ASN A 153 -29.63 38.43 -34.20
CA ASN A 153 -30.48 38.96 -35.29
C ASN A 153 -30.43 40.51 -35.43
N PHE A 154 -29.35 41.16 -35.02
CA PHE A 154 -29.19 42.61 -35.16
C PHE A 154 -28.17 42.95 -36.24
N ASP A 155 -28.49 43.94 -37.07
CA ASP A 155 -27.56 44.50 -38.04
C ASP A 155 -26.48 45.30 -37.33
N ILE A 156 -25.30 44.69 -37.24
CA ILE A 156 -24.06 45.34 -36.80
C ILE A 156 -23.25 45.72 -38.05
N PRO A 157 -22.55 46.88 -38.04
CA PRO A 157 -21.74 47.34 -39.17
C PRO A 157 -20.56 46.41 -39.51
N LEU A 158 -20.34 45.37 -38.70
CA LEU A 158 -19.38 44.30 -38.91
C LEU A 158 -19.86 43.28 -39.97
N PHE A 159 -21.16 43.25 -40.30
CA PHE A 159 -21.72 42.44 -41.38
C PHE A 159 -21.70 43.13 -42.75
N ASP A 160 -21.58 44.47 -42.80
CA ASP A 160 -21.52 45.24 -44.05
C ASP A 160 -20.23 45.00 -44.84
N ASP A 161 -19.14 44.62 -44.17
CA ASP A 161 -17.89 44.24 -44.82
C ASP A 161 -17.80 42.70 -44.98
N ALA A 162 -17.77 42.24 -46.23
CA ALA A 162 -17.64 40.81 -46.56
C ALA A 162 -16.33 40.17 -46.06
N GLY A 163 -15.33 40.97 -45.68
CA GLY A 163 -14.06 40.53 -45.11
C GLY A 163 -14.06 40.39 -43.58
N ALA A 164 -14.85 41.19 -42.87
CA ALA A 164 -14.81 41.29 -41.41
C ALA A 164 -15.13 39.96 -40.71
N PHE A 165 -16.12 39.20 -41.18
CA PHE A 165 -16.41 37.87 -40.63
C PHE A 165 -15.23 36.91 -40.75
N LYS A 166 -14.55 36.90 -41.91
CA LYS A 166 -13.37 36.05 -42.14
C LYS A 166 -12.23 36.45 -41.23
N TRP A 167 -11.96 37.75 -41.06
CA TRP A 167 -10.91 38.24 -40.16
C TRP A 167 -11.18 37.88 -38.71
N VAL A 168 -12.42 38.05 -38.23
CA VAL A 168 -12.78 37.71 -36.84
C VAL A 168 -12.69 36.20 -36.62
N LEU A 169 -13.12 35.38 -37.58
CA LEU A 169 -12.97 33.92 -37.50
C LEU A 169 -11.49 33.50 -37.47
N LEU A 170 -10.63 34.14 -38.25
CA LEU A 170 -9.20 33.89 -38.29
C LEU A 170 -8.52 34.28 -36.96
N ILE A 171 -8.83 35.47 -36.44
CA ILE A 171 -8.30 35.98 -35.17
C ILE A 171 -8.76 35.11 -33.99
N THR A 172 -10.04 34.74 -33.96
CA THR A 172 -10.60 33.87 -32.92
C THR A 172 -9.99 32.46 -33.00
N GLY A 173 -9.79 31.94 -34.21
CA GLY A 173 -9.11 30.66 -34.43
C GLY A 173 -7.66 30.66 -33.94
N ILE A 174 -6.88 31.69 -34.28
CA ILE A 174 -5.50 31.85 -33.79
C ILE A 174 -5.50 31.99 -32.26
N CYS A 175 -6.34 32.86 -31.71
CA CYS A 175 -6.47 33.06 -30.27
C CYS A 175 -6.78 31.73 -29.55
N GLY A 176 -7.75 30.96 -30.06
CA GLY A 176 -8.08 29.66 -29.52
C GLY A 176 -6.95 28.63 -29.60
N ILE A 177 -6.23 28.56 -30.72
CA ILE A 177 -5.06 27.67 -30.87
C ILE A 177 -3.94 28.08 -29.89
N THR A 178 -3.71 29.38 -29.71
CA THR A 178 -2.70 29.87 -28.75
C THR A 178 -3.07 29.56 -27.31
N ILE A 179 -4.35 29.72 -26.93
CA ILE A 179 -4.86 29.37 -25.60
C ILE A 179 -4.78 27.85 -25.38
N PHE A 180 -5.20 27.05 -26.36
CA PHE A 180 -5.12 25.59 -26.28
C PHE A 180 -3.67 25.11 -26.17
N SER A 181 -2.76 25.70 -26.95
CA SER A 181 -1.34 25.37 -26.91
C SER A 181 -0.67 25.80 -25.60
N ALA A 182 -1.00 26.99 -25.09
CA ALA A 182 -0.57 27.45 -23.77
C ALA A 182 -1.08 26.54 -22.66
N PHE A 183 -2.31 26.02 -22.80
CA PHE A 183 -2.91 25.08 -21.86
C PHE A 183 -2.21 23.71 -21.89
N VAL A 184 -2.00 23.14 -23.07
CA VAL A 184 -1.24 21.88 -23.23
C VAL A 184 0.18 22.05 -22.70
N TRP A 185 0.81 23.19 -22.98
CA TRP A 185 2.14 23.53 -22.46
C TRP A 185 2.13 23.65 -20.94
N PHE A 186 1.12 24.30 -20.36
CA PHE A 186 0.95 24.44 -18.91
C PHE A 186 0.79 23.08 -18.24
N PHE A 187 -0.02 22.18 -18.81
CA PHE A 187 -0.19 20.81 -18.35
C PHE A 187 1.10 20.00 -18.44
N LYS A 188 1.86 20.17 -19.53
CA LYS A 188 3.17 19.54 -19.71
C LYS A 188 4.21 20.08 -18.72
N TYR A 189 4.24 21.39 -18.50
CA TYR A 189 5.21 22.07 -17.62
C TYR A 189 4.94 21.77 -16.15
N ARG A 190 3.67 21.62 -15.74
CA ARG A 190 3.32 21.23 -14.37
C ARG A 190 3.65 19.77 -14.03
N ARG A 191 4.19 18.97 -14.96
CA ARG A 191 4.76 17.62 -14.70
C ARG A 191 3.91 16.80 -13.71
N LEU A 192 2.60 16.70 -13.98
CA LEU A 192 1.63 15.90 -13.21
C LEU A 192 1.57 14.43 -13.67
N MET A 193 2.68 13.91 -14.18
CA MET A 193 2.90 12.49 -14.40
C MET A 193 4.31 12.19 -13.89
N PRO A 194 4.48 11.51 -12.74
CA PRO A 194 5.59 10.58 -12.68
C PRO A 194 5.30 9.50 -13.75
N LEU A 195 6.24 9.33 -14.69
CA LEU A 195 6.28 8.09 -15.46
C LEU A 195 6.47 6.90 -14.53
#